data_AF-A0A2T5YE74-F1
#
_entry.id   AF-A0A2T5YE74-F1
#
_cell.length_a   1.000
_cell.length_b   1.000
_cell.length_c   1.000
_cell.angle_alpha   90.00
_cell.angle_beta   90.00
_cell.angle_gamma   90.00
#
_symmetry.space_group_name_H-M   'P 1'
#
loop_
_entity.id
_entity.type
_entity.pdbx_description
1 polymer ?
#
loop_
_entity_poly.entity_id
_entity_poly.type
_entity_poly.pdbx_seq_one_letter_code
_entity_poly.pdbx_strand_id
1 'polypeptide(L)'
;MSSNIRIQRICQQCGQEFTAKTTVTQYCGDTCAKRGYKARKRAAKIAASNEATRQVKLKPVEDLKAKEFLTIRDTALLINCSRQTVYNLIKGNILPAVQLSARKTIIKRTDIDKLFQLPPTTPAPAAPTLPEPFNPADYYTLSQVLHLYGISEKALYEAIKRNNIPKYKHGIYAYVPKEAIRKLLGS
;
A
#
# COMPACT_ATOMS: atom_id res chain seq x y z
N MET A 1 44.86 9.45 -48.00
CA MET A 1 45.13 10.40 -46.89
C MET A 1 45.51 9.60 -45.65
N SER A 2 46.81 9.47 -45.38
CA SER A 2 47.33 8.79 -44.19
C SER A 2 47.45 9.78 -43.04
N SER A 3 46.37 9.97 -42.30
CA SER A 3 46.42 10.71 -41.03
C SER A 3 47.30 9.93 -40.05
N ASN A 4 48.47 10.49 -39.72
CA ASN A 4 49.49 9.90 -38.85
C ASN A 4 49.08 10.03 -37.37
N ILE A 5 47.93 9.44 -37.03
CA ILE A 5 47.25 9.58 -35.75
C ILE A 5 48.02 8.79 -34.69
N ARG A 6 48.37 9.44 -33.58
CA ARG A 6 48.96 8.82 -32.39
C ARG A 6 48.14 9.23 -31.18
N ILE A 7 47.47 8.26 -30.56
CA ILE A 7 46.55 8.49 -29.45
C ILE A 7 46.97 7.55 -28.32
N GLN A 8 47.10 8.07 -27.09
CA GLN A 8 47.29 7.21 -25.92
C GLN A 8 45.96 6.54 -25.53
N ARG A 9 45.99 5.22 -25.31
CA ARG A 9 44.81 4.41 -24.95
C ARG A 9 45.20 3.38 -23.90
N ILE A 10 44.22 2.91 -23.15
CA ILE A 10 44.38 1.80 -22.19
C ILE A 10 43.94 0.50 -22.87
N CYS A 11 44.77 -0.54 -22.76
CA CYS A 11 44.48 -1.86 -23.29
C CYS A 11 43.31 -2.51 -22.52
N GLN A 12 42.27 -2.93 -23.21
CA GLN A 12 41.09 -3.56 -22.59
C GLN A 12 41.38 -4.91 -21.91
N GLN A 13 42.53 -5.53 -22.19
CA GLN A 13 42.88 -6.84 -21.65
C GLN A 13 43.89 -6.79 -20.49
N CYS A 14 44.93 -5.96 -20.59
CA CYS A 14 45.97 -5.88 -19.55
C CYS A 14 45.94 -4.58 -18.74
N GLY A 15 45.12 -3.60 -19.12
CA GLY A 15 45.00 -2.33 -18.40
C GLY A 15 46.20 -1.38 -18.56
N GLN A 16 47.20 -1.74 -19.36
CA GLN A 16 48.37 -0.88 -19.60
C GLN A 16 48.08 0.18 -20.67
N GLU A 17 48.67 1.36 -20.51
CA GLU A 17 48.65 2.43 -21.50
C GLU A 17 49.55 2.09 -22.70
N PHE A 18 49.10 2.44 -23.91
CA PHE A 18 49.83 2.23 -25.14
C PHE A 18 49.47 3.30 -26.20
N THR A 19 50.40 3.54 -27.12
CA THR A 19 50.18 4.49 -28.22
C THR A 19 49.54 3.79 -29.42
N ALA A 20 48.27 4.09 -29.65
CA ALA A 20 47.47 3.59 -30.76
C ALA A 20 47.72 4.39 -32.05
N LYS A 21 47.74 3.70 -33.20
CA LYS A 21 47.89 4.31 -34.53
C LYS A 21 46.55 4.56 -35.24
N THR A 22 45.46 4.06 -34.68
CA THR A 22 44.10 4.17 -35.22
C THR A 22 43.12 4.49 -34.10
N THR A 23 41.95 5.03 -34.44
CA THR A 23 40.91 5.35 -33.46
C THR A 23 40.20 4.11 -32.90
N VAL A 24 40.26 2.98 -33.61
CA VAL A 24 39.54 1.73 -33.29
C VAL A 24 40.39 0.69 -32.56
N THR A 25 41.67 0.95 -32.31
CA THR A 25 42.56 -0.03 -31.65
C THR A 25 42.22 -0.18 -30.17
N GLN A 26 41.95 -1.41 -29.74
CA GLN A 26 41.46 -1.75 -28.38
C GLN A 26 42.53 -2.40 -27.49
N TYR A 27 43.61 -2.93 -28.08
CA TYR A 27 44.63 -3.72 -27.38
C TYR A 27 46.03 -3.24 -27.73
N CYS A 28 46.97 -3.36 -26.79
CA CYS A 28 48.37 -2.95 -26.97
C CYS A 28 49.17 -3.84 -27.94
N GLY A 29 48.66 -5.03 -28.28
CA GLY A 29 49.31 -5.96 -29.22
C GLY A 29 48.49 -7.21 -29.49
N ASP A 30 48.99 -8.06 -30.38
CA ASP A 30 48.32 -9.28 -30.86
C ASP A 30 48.05 -10.30 -29.74
N THR A 31 48.96 -10.44 -28.78
CA THR A 31 48.78 -11.31 -27.61
C THR A 31 47.57 -10.90 -26.76
N CYS A 32 47.43 -9.60 -26.48
CA CYS A 32 46.29 -9.05 -25.76
C CYS A 32 45.00 -9.15 -26.57
N ALA A 33 45.06 -8.94 -27.89
CA ALA A 33 43.90 -9.11 -28.78
C ALA A 33 43.39 -10.57 -28.79
N LYS A 34 44.29 -11.55 -28.91
CA LYS A 34 43.96 -12.99 -28.85
C LYS A 34 43.38 -13.39 -27.50
N ARG A 35 43.95 -12.89 -26.39
CA ARG A 35 43.42 -13.12 -25.04
C ARG A 35 42.04 -12.49 -24.85
N GLY A 36 41.86 -11.25 -25.28
CA GLY A 36 40.57 -10.55 -25.26
C GLY A 36 39.50 -11.26 -26.09
N TYR A 37 39.85 -11.74 -27.29
CA TYR A 37 38.95 -12.55 -28.11
C TYR A 37 38.50 -13.83 -27.40
N LYS A 38 39.43 -14.59 -26.81
CA LYS A 38 39.11 -15.81 -26.04
C LYS A 38 38.27 -15.49 -24.80
N ALA A 39 38.56 -14.39 -24.10
CA ALA A 39 37.80 -13.94 -22.94
C ALA A 39 36.36 -13.58 -23.32
N ARG A 40 36.14 -12.81 -24.39
CA ARG A 40 34.79 -12.51 -24.91
C ARG A 40 34.02 -13.77 -25.30
N LYS A 41 34.66 -14.71 -26.02
CA LYS A 41 34.01 -15.97 -26.41
C LYS A 41 33.63 -16.82 -25.19
N ARG A 42 34.47 -16.85 -24.15
CA ARG A 42 34.15 -17.52 -22.88
C ARG A 42 32.98 -16.83 -22.16
N ALA A 43 33.03 -15.51 -22.04
CA ALA A 43 31.96 -14.72 -21.41
C ALA A 43 30.61 -14.91 -22.13
N ALA A 44 30.60 -14.92 -23.47
CA ALA A 44 29.40 -15.17 -24.27
C ALA A 44 28.81 -16.57 -23.99
N LYS A 45 29.64 -17.60 -23.87
CA LYS A 45 29.18 -18.96 -23.51
C LYS A 45 28.58 -19.02 -22.11
N ILE A 46 29.22 -18.37 -21.13
CA ILE A 46 28.72 -18.30 -19.76
C ILE A 46 27.39 -17.53 -19.73
N ALA A 47 27.31 -16.40 -20.41
CA ALA A 47 26.09 -15.60 -20.50
C ALA A 47 24.93 -16.40 -21.12
N ALA A 48 25.16 -17.11 -22.23
CA ALA A 48 24.16 -17.96 -22.87
C ALA A 48 23.67 -19.09 -21.94
N SER A 49 24.58 -19.73 -21.20
CA SER A 49 24.24 -20.77 -20.21
C SER A 49 23.38 -20.20 -19.06
N ASN A 50 23.80 -19.06 -18.52
CA ASN A 50 23.08 -18.38 -17.44
C ASN A 50 21.69 -17.93 -17.90
N GLU A 51 21.56 -17.44 -19.13
CA GLU A 51 20.30 -17.03 -19.71
C GLU A 51 19.34 -18.22 -19.92
N ALA A 52 19.84 -19.33 -20.46
CA ALA A 52 19.05 -20.57 -20.55
C ALA A 52 18.55 -21.04 -19.16
N THR A 53 19.42 -20.97 -18.16
CA THR A 53 19.06 -21.31 -16.77
C THR A 53 17.99 -20.36 -16.21
N ARG A 54 18.08 -19.06 -16.50
CA ARG A 54 17.07 -18.07 -16.10
C ARG A 54 15.73 -18.33 -16.75
N GLN A 55 15.70 -18.62 -18.05
CA GLN A 55 14.47 -18.95 -18.77
C GLN A 55 13.78 -20.18 -18.18
N VAL A 56 14.53 -21.24 -17.84
CA VAL A 56 13.95 -22.43 -17.18
C VAL A 56 13.34 -22.09 -15.82
N LYS A 57 13.93 -21.16 -15.06
CA LYS A 57 13.37 -20.69 -13.78
C LYS A 57 12.13 -19.81 -13.94
N LEU A 58 12.01 -19.05 -15.04
CA LEU A 58 10.90 -18.13 -15.26
C LEU A 58 9.65 -18.80 -15.88
N LYS A 59 9.84 -19.80 -16.75
CA LYS A 59 8.75 -20.62 -17.32
C LYS A 59 7.66 -21.04 -16.33
N PRO A 60 7.98 -21.62 -15.15
CA PRO A 60 6.94 -22.03 -14.21
C PRO A 60 6.12 -20.84 -13.68
N VAL A 61 6.66 -19.62 -13.66
CA VAL A 61 5.91 -18.43 -13.23
C VAL A 61 4.97 -17.94 -14.32
N GLU A 62 5.39 -18.01 -15.60
CA GLU A 62 4.55 -17.66 -16.75
C GLU A 62 3.38 -18.63 -16.90
N ASP A 63 3.63 -19.94 -16.76
CA ASP A 63 2.59 -20.97 -16.79
C ASP A 63 1.54 -20.76 -15.68
N LEU A 64 1.94 -20.22 -14.54
CA LEU A 64 1.03 -19.89 -13.44
C LEU A 64 0.21 -18.63 -13.71
N LYS A 65 0.72 -17.69 -14.51
CA LYS A 65 -0.05 -16.52 -14.94
C LYS A 65 -1.17 -16.88 -15.91
N ALA A 66 -0.92 -17.86 -16.79
CA ALA A 66 -1.90 -18.32 -17.78
C ALA A 66 -3.04 -19.16 -17.19
N LYS A 67 -2.87 -19.79 -16.02
CA LYS A 67 -3.89 -20.61 -15.38
C LYS A 67 -4.97 -19.75 -14.72
N GLU A 68 -6.22 -19.96 -15.12
CA GLU A 68 -7.40 -19.36 -14.47
C GLU A 68 -7.73 -20.01 -13.13
N PHE A 69 -7.41 -21.29 -12.99
CA PHE A 69 -7.68 -22.11 -11.82
C PHE A 69 -6.38 -22.52 -11.15
N LEU A 70 -6.18 -22.07 -9.92
CA LEU A 70 -4.94 -22.21 -9.18
C LEU A 70 -5.13 -23.20 -8.04
N THR A 71 -4.12 -24.05 -7.81
CA THR A 71 -4.07 -24.87 -6.60
C THR A 71 -3.64 -24.03 -5.40
N ILE A 72 -3.77 -24.57 -4.19
CA ILE A 72 -3.29 -23.91 -2.96
C ILE A 72 -1.79 -23.59 -3.05
N ARG A 73 -0.99 -24.50 -3.61
CA ARG A 73 0.47 -24.28 -3.79
C ARG A 73 0.73 -23.13 -4.77
N ASP A 74 0.02 -23.14 -5.90
CA ASP A 74 0.17 -22.12 -6.94
C ASP A 74 -0.27 -20.74 -6.44
N THR A 75 -1.37 -20.70 -5.67
CA THR A 75 -1.90 -19.48 -5.06
C THR A 75 -0.93 -18.92 -4.02
N ALA A 76 -0.35 -19.78 -3.18
CA ALA A 76 0.67 -19.38 -2.21
C ALA A 76 1.91 -18.79 -2.90
N LEU A 77 2.34 -19.39 -4.02
CA LEU A 77 3.46 -18.87 -4.80
C LEU A 77 3.12 -17.53 -5.48
N LEU A 78 1.89 -17.39 -5.99
CA LEU A 78 1.42 -16.19 -6.67
C LEU A 78 1.31 -14.98 -5.72
N ILE A 79 0.78 -15.18 -4.52
CA ILE A 79 0.64 -14.15 -3.48
C ILE A 79 1.95 -13.97 -2.69
N ASN A 80 2.95 -14.83 -2.93
CA ASN A 80 4.20 -14.90 -2.18
C ASN A 80 3.99 -15.07 -0.65
N CYS A 81 3.14 -16.03 -0.28
CA CYS A 81 2.81 -16.34 1.12
C CYS A 81 2.93 -17.85 1.43
N SER A 82 2.77 -18.22 2.69
CA SER A 82 2.83 -19.63 3.08
C SER A 82 1.53 -20.35 2.68
N ARG A 83 1.61 -21.67 2.41
CA ARG A 83 0.42 -22.50 2.16
C ARG A 83 -0.58 -22.42 3.31
N GLN A 84 -0.08 -22.28 4.55
CA GLN A 84 -0.91 -22.15 5.74
C GLN A 84 -1.72 -20.85 5.74
N THR A 85 -1.14 -19.75 5.24
CA THR A 85 -1.84 -18.49 5.08
C THR A 85 -3.03 -18.64 4.14
N VAL A 86 -2.85 -19.33 3.01
CA VAL A 86 -3.95 -19.62 2.08
C VAL A 86 -5.04 -20.47 2.74
N TYR A 87 -4.67 -21.50 3.52
CA TYR A 87 -5.65 -22.27 4.30
C TYR A 87 -6.42 -21.41 5.31
N ASN A 88 -5.73 -20.49 5.99
CA ASN A 88 -6.36 -19.58 6.95
C ASN A 88 -7.34 -18.63 6.24
N LEU A 89 -7.02 -18.14 5.05
CA LEU A 89 -7.91 -17.29 4.24
C LEU A 89 -9.17 -18.04 3.80
N ILE A 90 -9.03 -19.30 3.39
CA ILE A 90 -10.16 -20.16 3.03
C ILE A 90 -11.02 -20.44 4.27
N LYS A 91 -10.40 -20.83 5.39
CA LYS A 91 -11.10 -21.12 6.64
C LYS A 91 -11.81 -19.89 7.21
N GLY A 92 -11.23 -18.70 7.00
CA GLY A 92 -11.81 -17.42 7.38
C GLY A 92 -12.90 -16.90 6.44
N ASN A 93 -13.29 -17.65 5.40
CA ASN A 93 -14.24 -17.24 4.35
C ASN A 93 -13.85 -15.95 3.60
N ILE A 94 -12.58 -15.55 3.65
CA ILE A 94 -12.05 -14.36 2.95
C ILE A 94 -11.82 -14.71 1.48
N LEU A 95 -11.35 -15.92 1.20
CA LEU A 95 -11.04 -16.40 -0.13
C LEU A 95 -11.94 -17.59 -0.49
N PRO A 96 -12.84 -17.45 -1.48
CA PRO A 96 -13.69 -18.55 -1.92
C PRO A 96 -12.85 -19.62 -2.64
N ALA A 97 -13.12 -20.88 -2.31
CA ALA A 97 -12.40 -22.01 -2.89
C ALA A 97 -13.35 -23.20 -3.08
N VAL A 98 -13.10 -23.98 -4.13
CA VAL A 98 -13.89 -25.18 -4.45
C VAL A 98 -13.04 -26.42 -4.19
N GLN A 99 -13.54 -27.31 -3.35
CA GLN A 99 -12.90 -28.60 -3.08
C GLN A 99 -13.41 -29.64 -4.09
N LEU A 100 -12.53 -30.08 -5.01
CA LEU A 100 -12.85 -31.14 -5.98
C LEU A 100 -12.63 -32.54 -5.41
N SER A 101 -11.72 -32.67 -4.44
CA SER A 101 -11.38 -33.92 -3.77
C SER A 101 -10.79 -33.61 -2.40
N ALA A 102 -10.71 -34.59 -1.49
CA ALA A 102 -10.13 -34.45 -0.15
C ALA A 102 -8.74 -33.78 -0.11
N ARG A 103 -7.95 -33.91 -1.18
CA ARG A 103 -6.60 -33.33 -1.28
C ARG A 103 -6.47 -32.21 -2.33
N LYS A 104 -7.55 -31.89 -3.06
CA LYS A 104 -7.50 -30.97 -4.20
C LYS A 104 -8.54 -29.87 -4.05
N THR A 105 -8.03 -28.68 -3.74
CA THR A 105 -8.80 -27.44 -3.66
C THR A 105 -8.32 -26.50 -4.75
N ILE A 106 -9.28 -25.93 -5.47
CA ILE A 106 -9.05 -25.00 -6.58
C ILE A 106 -9.63 -23.64 -6.22
N ILE A 107 -8.89 -22.60 -6.59
CA ILE A 107 -9.21 -21.19 -6.39
C ILE A 107 -9.22 -20.53 -7.76
N LYS A 108 -10.23 -19.69 -8.03
CA LYS A 108 -10.26 -18.88 -9.26
C LYS A 108 -9.34 -17.67 -9.10
N ARG A 109 -8.59 -17.36 -10.16
CA ARG A 109 -7.69 -16.20 -10.17
C ARG A 109 -8.41 -14.88 -9.88
N THR A 110 -9.59 -14.69 -10.45
CA THR A 110 -10.42 -13.50 -10.23
C THR A 110 -10.76 -13.27 -8.78
N ASP A 111 -10.93 -14.32 -7.98
CA ASP A 111 -11.23 -14.21 -6.56
C ASP A 111 -10.00 -13.83 -5.73
N ILE A 112 -8.79 -14.18 -6.20
CA ILE A 112 -7.53 -13.68 -5.63
C ILE A 112 -7.37 -12.19 -5.98
N ASP A 113 -7.64 -11.79 -7.22
CA ASP A 113 -7.51 -10.40 -7.65
C ASP A 113 -8.45 -9.48 -6.86
N LYS A 114 -9.66 -9.95 -6.53
CA LYS A 114 -10.61 -9.25 -5.65
C LYS A 114 -10.05 -8.96 -4.26
N LEU A 115 -9.11 -9.75 -3.73
CA LEU A 115 -8.48 -9.47 -2.44
C LEU A 115 -7.67 -8.17 -2.44
N PHE A 116 -7.15 -7.78 -3.62
CA PHE A 116 -6.32 -6.58 -3.79
C PHE A 116 -7.11 -5.41 -4.39
N GLN A 117 -8.37 -5.64 -4.76
CA GLN A 117 -9.30 -4.58 -5.08
C GLN A 117 -9.72 -3.92 -3.76
N LEU A 118 -8.88 -3.00 -3.29
CA LEU A 118 -9.30 -2.04 -2.28
C LEU A 118 -10.58 -1.38 -2.79
N PRO A 119 -11.63 -1.21 -1.94
CA PRO A 119 -12.63 -0.22 -2.27
C PRO A 119 -11.88 1.09 -2.58
N PRO A 120 -12.32 1.87 -3.59
CA PRO A 120 -11.71 3.16 -3.87
C PRO A 120 -11.54 3.88 -2.54
N THR A 121 -10.37 4.46 -2.31
CA THR A 121 -10.05 5.21 -1.12
C THR A 121 -10.98 6.43 -1.06
N THR A 122 -12.26 6.23 -0.74
CA THR A 122 -12.94 7.18 0.12
C THR A 122 -12.03 7.24 1.34
N PRO A 123 -11.51 8.43 1.69
CA PRO A 123 -10.81 8.59 2.96
C PRO A 123 -11.65 7.89 4.01
N ALA A 124 -11.00 7.04 4.81
CA ALA A 124 -11.63 6.30 5.89
C ALA A 124 -12.68 7.19 6.56
N PRO A 125 -13.89 6.69 6.90
CA PRO A 125 -14.83 7.47 7.69
C PRO A 125 -14.01 8.03 8.84
N ALA A 126 -13.84 9.35 8.83
CA ALA A 126 -12.97 10.03 9.75
C ALA A 126 -13.34 9.51 11.13
N ALA A 127 -12.33 9.06 11.88
CA ALA A 127 -12.49 8.79 13.30
C ALA A 127 -13.46 9.82 13.89
N PRO A 128 -14.46 9.40 14.70
CA PRO A 128 -15.57 10.26 15.11
C PRO A 128 -15.03 11.63 15.43
N THR A 129 -15.34 12.56 14.53
CA THR A 129 -14.84 13.92 14.55
C THR A 129 -15.08 14.46 15.94
N LEU A 130 -14.03 15.09 16.49
CA LEU A 130 -14.03 15.89 17.70
C LEU A 130 -15.41 16.53 17.95
N PRO A 131 -15.90 16.57 19.21
CA PRO A 131 -17.21 17.14 19.52
C PRO A 131 -17.34 18.50 18.83
N GLU A 132 -18.44 18.67 18.09
CA GLU A 132 -18.74 19.85 17.28
C GLU A 132 -18.35 21.16 18.00
N PRO A 133 -17.84 22.17 17.27
CA PRO A 133 -17.43 23.42 17.89
C PRO A 133 -18.59 23.98 18.72
N PHE A 134 -18.36 24.15 20.01
CA PHE A 134 -19.28 24.78 20.94
C PHE A 134 -19.66 26.17 20.41
N ASN A 135 -20.85 26.28 19.81
CA ASN A 135 -21.36 27.54 19.30
C ASN A 135 -22.16 28.25 20.41
N PRO A 136 -21.65 29.34 21.01
CA PRO A 136 -22.36 30.02 22.10
C PRO A 136 -23.71 30.61 21.68
N ALA A 137 -23.99 30.69 20.37
CA ALA A 137 -25.28 31.15 19.85
C ALA A 137 -26.44 30.19 20.16
N ASP A 138 -26.18 28.89 20.32
CA ASP A 138 -27.23 27.85 20.41
C ASP A 138 -27.53 27.41 21.85
N TYR A 139 -26.86 28.00 22.85
CA TYR A 139 -27.01 27.68 24.26
C TYR A 139 -27.38 28.90 25.12
N TYR A 140 -28.19 28.69 26.17
CA TYR A 140 -28.39 29.65 27.26
C TYR A 140 -27.55 29.24 28.47
N THR A 141 -27.03 30.23 29.20
CA THR A 141 -26.55 30.00 30.58
C THR A 141 -27.73 29.90 31.53
N LEU A 142 -27.59 29.15 32.62
CA LEU A 142 -28.67 29.02 33.61
C LEU A 142 -29.19 30.38 34.09
N SER A 143 -28.30 31.34 34.36
CA SER A 143 -28.67 32.70 34.78
C SER A 143 -29.51 33.44 33.73
N GLN A 144 -29.21 33.27 32.44
CA GLN A 144 -30.00 33.86 31.35
C GLN A 144 -31.41 33.26 31.29
N VAL A 145 -31.57 31.95 31.53
CA VAL A 145 -32.89 31.30 31.53
C VAL A 145 -33.76 31.83 32.67
N LEU A 146 -33.18 32.00 33.86
CA LEU A 146 -33.90 32.55 35.03
C LEU A 146 -34.42 33.95 34.75
N HIS A 147 -33.60 34.81 34.12
CA HIS A 147 -33.98 36.18 33.80
C HIS A 147 -34.98 36.28 32.64
N LEU A 148 -34.84 35.45 31.61
CA LEU A 148 -35.72 35.48 30.42
C LEU A 148 -37.12 34.92 30.72
N TYR A 149 -37.20 33.86 31.52
CA TYR A 149 -38.46 33.15 31.79
C TYR A 149 -39.02 33.41 33.20
N GLY A 150 -38.31 34.16 34.06
CA GLY A 150 -38.81 34.54 35.39
C GLY A 150 -39.01 33.37 36.34
N ILE A 151 -38.24 32.29 36.20
CA ILE A 151 -38.42 31.04 36.96
C ILE A 151 -37.42 30.97 38.12
N SER A 152 -37.84 30.35 39.24
CA SER A 152 -36.95 30.04 40.37
C SER A 152 -35.91 28.98 40.00
N GLU A 153 -34.68 29.10 40.52
CA GLU A 153 -33.59 28.14 40.29
C GLU A 153 -34.00 26.69 40.51
N LYS A 154 -34.74 26.42 41.59
CA LYS A 154 -35.23 25.06 41.92
C LYS A 154 -36.12 24.49 40.81
N ALA A 155 -37.03 25.30 40.27
CA ALA A 155 -37.94 24.88 39.22
C ALA A 155 -37.20 24.61 37.90
N LEU A 156 -36.16 25.40 37.58
CA LEU A 156 -35.30 25.15 36.41
C LEU A 156 -34.52 23.83 36.56
N TYR A 157 -33.94 23.56 37.73
CA TYR A 157 -33.22 22.30 37.99
C TYR A 157 -34.14 21.08 37.92
N GLU A 158 -35.35 21.17 38.47
CA GLU A 158 -36.35 20.11 38.37
C GLU A 158 -36.80 19.87 36.93
N ALA A 159 -37.02 20.94 36.14
CA ALA A 159 -37.39 20.85 34.74
C ALA A 159 -36.30 20.17 33.88
N ILE A 160 -35.03 20.51 34.11
CA ILE A 160 -33.88 19.88 33.44
C ILE A 160 -33.80 18.40 33.80
N LYS A 161 -34.02 18.04 35.08
CA LYS A 161 -33.97 16.65 35.56
C LYS A 161 -35.14 15.82 35.02
N ARG A 162 -36.35 16.37 34.96
CA ARG A 162 -37.55 15.68 34.44
C ARG A 162 -37.43 15.39 32.94
N ASN A 163 -36.78 16.27 32.18
CA ASN A 163 -36.71 16.17 30.71
C ASN A 163 -35.36 15.66 30.16
N ASN A 164 -34.44 15.24 31.04
CA ASN A 164 -33.10 14.74 30.68
C ASN A 164 -32.34 15.64 29.67
N ILE A 165 -32.38 16.95 29.88
CA ILE A 165 -31.75 17.90 28.95
C ILE A 165 -30.22 17.79 29.07
N PRO A 166 -29.48 17.68 27.93
CA PRO A 166 -28.03 17.63 27.95
C PRO A 166 -27.46 18.93 28.52
N LYS A 167 -26.66 18.79 29.57
CA LYS A 167 -26.00 19.89 30.27
C LYS A 167 -24.52 19.93 29.87
N TYR A 168 -24.08 21.05 29.31
CA TYR A 168 -22.68 21.27 28.97
C TYR A 168 -22.04 22.16 30.03
N LYS A 169 -20.98 21.67 30.67
CA LYS A 169 -20.20 22.48 31.61
C LYS A 169 -19.01 23.06 30.86
N HIS A 170 -18.93 24.37 30.80
CA HIS A 170 -17.78 25.07 30.24
C HIS A 170 -17.29 26.09 31.27
N GLY A 171 -16.23 25.72 32.00
CA GLY A 171 -15.73 26.47 33.15
C GLY A 171 -16.71 26.46 34.34
N ILE A 172 -16.94 27.63 34.93
CA ILE A 172 -17.87 27.84 36.06
C ILE A 172 -19.35 27.90 35.64
N TYR A 173 -19.62 28.03 34.34
CA TYR A 173 -20.97 28.17 33.82
C TYR A 173 -21.50 26.85 33.26
N ALA A 174 -22.78 26.60 33.51
CA ALA A 174 -23.53 25.51 32.90
C ALA A 174 -24.40 26.06 31.75
N TYR A 175 -24.28 25.42 30.60
CA TYR A 175 -24.94 25.76 29.35
C TYR A 175 -25.99 24.69 29.03
N VAL A 176 -27.15 25.16 28.57
CA VAL A 176 -28.30 24.32 28.21
C VAL A 176 -28.80 24.75 26.82
N PRO A 177 -29.14 23.82 25.92
CA PRO A 177 -29.60 24.17 24.56
C PRO A 177 -30.84 25.07 24.57
N LYS A 178 -30.83 26.13 23.75
CA LYS A 178 -31.94 27.08 23.65
C LYS A 178 -33.24 26.40 23.19
N GLU A 179 -33.14 25.51 22.20
CA GLU A 179 -34.27 24.75 21.64
C GLU A 179 -34.99 23.92 22.70
N ALA A 180 -34.24 23.22 23.54
CA ALA A 180 -34.81 22.38 24.60
C ALA A 180 -35.53 23.22 25.65
N ILE A 181 -34.96 24.37 26.04
CA ILE A 181 -35.58 25.28 27.01
C ILE A 181 -36.82 25.95 26.42
N ARG A 182 -36.73 26.43 25.17
CA ARG A 182 -37.87 27.04 24.46
C ARG A 182 -39.03 26.06 24.34
N LYS A 183 -38.78 24.78 24.07
CA LYS A 183 -39.83 23.75 24.02
C LYS A 183 -40.49 23.48 25.38
N LEU A 184 -39.77 23.69 26.48
CA LEU A 184 -40.28 23.43 27.84
C LEU A 184 -40.94 24.63 28.50
N LEU A 185 -40.46 25.84 28.23
CA LEU A 185 -40.88 27.08 28.88
C LEU A 185 -41.53 28.09 27.93
N GLY A 186 -41.49 27.82 26.61
CA GLY A 186 -42.22 28.60 25.62
C GLY A 186 -43.70 28.22 25.65
N SER A 187 -44.47 28.95 26.46
CA SER A 187 -45.91 29.11 26.33
C SER A 187 -46.23 30.23 25.35
#